data_AF-A0A150XS98-F1
#
_entry.id   AF-A0A150XS98-F1
#
_cell.length_a   1.000
_cell.length_b   1.000
_cell.length_c   1.000
_cell.angle_alpha   90.00
_cell.angle_beta   90.00
_cell.angle_gamma   90.00
#
_symmetry.space_group_name_H-M   'P 1'
#
loop_
_entity.id
_entity.type
_entity.pdbx_description
1 polymer ?
#
loop_
_entity_poly.entity_id
_entity_poly.type
_entity_poly.pdbx_seq_one_letter_code
_entity_poly.pdbx_strand_id
1 'polypeptide(L)'
;MNYWLIKSEPNTYSWDDLVAKGTDHWDGVRNYAARNNMKAMKVGDLAFFYHSVKEKAIVGIAECVKEYYPDPTTDDDRWVVVDFSPKQKLEKPVTLEDIKADDRLQDMDFLRLSRLSVQSVKKEEFDIILEKSQS
;
A
#
# COMPACT_ATOMS: atom_id res chain seq x y z
N MET A 1 0.22 -0.89 15.97
CA MET A 1 0.29 -0.23 14.66
C MET A 1 1.07 -1.13 13.74
N ASN A 2 0.44 -1.58 12.67
CA ASN A 2 1.04 -2.40 11.63
C ASN A 2 1.41 -1.53 10.42
N TYR A 3 2.25 -2.08 9.55
CA TYR A 3 2.68 -1.43 8.32
C TYR A 3 2.36 -2.31 7.12
N TRP A 4 1.95 -1.66 6.04
CA TRP A 4 1.45 -2.32 4.84
C TRP A 4 2.05 -1.70 3.59
N LEU A 5 1.89 -2.38 2.47
CA LEU A 5 2.12 -1.84 1.13
C LEU A 5 0.91 -2.15 0.26
N ILE A 6 0.37 -1.12 -0.39
CA ILE A 6 -0.75 -1.21 -1.33
C ILE A 6 -0.27 -0.80 -2.73
N LYS A 7 -0.56 -1.64 -3.72
CA LYS A 7 -0.17 -1.40 -5.12
C LYS A 7 -1.34 -0.81 -5.89
N SER A 8 -1.08 0.26 -6.64
CA SER A 8 -2.04 0.87 -7.55
C SER A 8 -1.40 1.20 -8.88
N GLU A 9 -2.13 1.02 -9.98
CA GLU A 9 -1.68 1.46 -11.29
C GLU A 9 -2.04 2.94 -11.46
N PRO A 10 -1.05 3.86 -11.64
CA PRO A 10 -1.31 5.30 -11.61
C PRO A 10 -2.19 5.80 -12.75
N ASN A 11 -2.33 5.05 -13.84
CA ASN A 11 -3.26 5.42 -14.92
C ASN A 11 -4.73 5.09 -14.57
N THR A 12 -4.97 4.27 -13.54
CA THR A 12 -6.30 3.89 -13.06
C THR A 12 -6.63 4.62 -11.77
N TYR A 13 -5.68 4.65 -10.83
CA TYR A 13 -5.82 5.33 -9.56
C TYR A 13 -4.44 5.71 -9.00
N SER A 14 -4.13 6.99 -9.01
CA SER A 14 -2.84 7.54 -8.58
C SER A 14 -2.87 8.02 -7.12
N TRP A 15 -1.70 8.30 -6.57
CA TRP A 15 -1.58 9.01 -5.29
C TRP A 15 -2.32 10.36 -5.30
N ASP A 16 -2.24 11.11 -6.39
CA ASP A 16 -2.87 12.42 -6.47
C ASP A 16 -4.41 12.31 -6.51
N ASP A 17 -4.97 11.20 -7.01
CA ASP A 17 -6.40 10.90 -6.92
C ASP A 17 -6.85 10.69 -5.46
N LEU A 18 -6.08 9.92 -4.69
CA LEU A 18 -6.34 9.74 -3.26
C LEU A 18 -6.23 11.07 -2.51
N VAL A 19 -5.24 11.90 -2.84
CA VAL A 19 -5.08 13.25 -2.27
C VAL A 19 -6.29 14.13 -2.58
N ALA A 20 -6.76 14.14 -3.83
CA ALA A 20 -7.91 14.93 -4.24
C ALA A 20 -9.22 14.48 -3.56
N LYS A 21 -9.40 13.17 -3.37
CA LYS A 21 -10.57 12.61 -2.66
C LYS A 21 -10.49 12.80 -1.14
N GLY A 22 -9.28 12.84 -0.58
CA GLY A 22 -9.01 12.95 0.85
C GLY A 22 -9.30 11.68 1.66
N THR A 23 -10.30 10.89 1.30
CA THR A 23 -10.52 9.53 1.82
C THR A 23 -11.21 8.70 0.77
N ASP A 24 -10.79 7.45 0.60
CA ASP A 24 -11.42 6.54 -0.34
C ASP A 24 -11.29 5.08 0.12
N HIS A 25 -12.19 4.25 -0.40
CA HIS A 25 -12.21 2.83 -0.13
C HIS A 25 -11.29 2.07 -1.08
N TRP A 26 -10.51 1.13 -0.54
CA TRP A 26 -9.54 0.36 -1.31
C TRP A 26 -10.17 -0.86 -1.97
N ASP A 27 -10.88 -0.63 -3.07
CA ASP A 27 -11.61 -1.64 -3.83
C ASP A 27 -10.74 -2.48 -4.78
N GLY A 28 -11.38 -3.34 -5.58
CA GLY A 28 -10.75 -4.08 -6.68
C GLY A 28 -9.85 -5.25 -6.25
N VAL A 29 -9.63 -5.46 -4.95
CA VAL A 29 -8.83 -6.59 -4.45
C VAL A 29 -9.59 -7.90 -4.60
N ARG A 30 -9.08 -8.79 -5.45
CA ARG A 30 -9.64 -10.14 -5.72
C ARG A 30 -8.66 -11.28 -5.45
N ASN A 31 -7.68 -11.03 -4.57
CA ASN A 31 -6.73 -12.03 -4.08
C ASN A 31 -7.02 -12.34 -2.60
N TYR A 32 -7.18 -13.62 -2.25
CA TYR A 32 -7.53 -14.04 -0.88
C TYR A 32 -6.49 -13.63 0.18
N ALA A 33 -5.19 -13.69 -0.12
CA ALA A 33 -4.16 -13.28 0.82
C ALA A 33 -4.16 -11.75 1.01
N ALA A 34 -4.31 -10.98 -0.08
CA ALA A 34 -4.43 -9.52 0.00
C ALA A 34 -5.66 -9.10 0.80
N ARG A 35 -6.79 -9.78 0.57
CA ARG A 35 -8.01 -9.59 1.36
C ARG A 35 -7.79 -9.87 2.84
N ASN A 36 -7.11 -10.96 3.18
CA ASN A 36 -6.84 -11.29 4.57
C ASN A 36 -5.92 -10.26 5.24
N ASN A 37 -4.97 -9.68 4.50
CA ASN A 37 -4.17 -8.55 4.96
C ASN A 37 -5.06 -7.32 5.24
N MET A 38 -5.98 -6.97 4.34
CA MET A 38 -6.94 -5.87 4.59
C MET A 38 -7.83 -6.14 5.81
N LYS A 39 -8.27 -7.38 6.03
CA LYS A 39 -9.05 -7.75 7.23
C LYS A 39 -8.25 -7.59 8.54
N ALA A 40 -6.92 -7.65 8.47
CA ALA A 40 -6.05 -7.50 9.61
C ALA A 40 -5.68 -6.02 9.91
N MET A 41 -5.99 -5.09 9.00
CA MET A 41 -5.72 -3.67 9.19
C MET A 41 -6.56 -3.08 10.32
N LYS A 42 -5.95 -2.17 11.07
CA LYS A 42 -6.59 -1.37 12.13
C LYS A 42 -6.52 0.11 11.81
N VAL A 43 -7.46 0.87 12.35
CA VAL A 43 -7.43 2.35 12.24
C VAL A 43 -6.10 2.86 12.81
N GLY A 44 -5.44 3.73 12.05
CA GLY A 44 -4.10 4.26 12.35
C GLY A 44 -2.94 3.44 11.79
N ASP A 45 -3.19 2.24 11.23
CA ASP A 45 -2.15 1.51 10.49
C ASP A 45 -1.74 2.28 9.23
N LEU A 46 -0.45 2.20 8.87
CA LEU A 46 0.11 2.92 7.73
C LEU A 46 0.39 2.00 6.56
N ALA A 47 0.17 2.49 5.35
CA ALA A 47 0.42 1.76 4.12
C ALA A 47 1.27 2.59 3.16
N PHE A 48 2.35 2.01 2.65
CA PHE A 48 3.04 2.57 1.49
C PHE A 48 2.15 2.49 0.25
N PHE A 49 1.96 3.63 -0.40
CA PHE A 49 1.28 3.72 -1.69
C PHE A 49 2.29 3.52 -2.81
N TYR A 50 2.23 2.36 -3.46
CA TYR A 50 3.15 1.95 -4.51
C TYR A 50 2.50 2.07 -5.89
N HIS A 51 3.05 2.90 -6.76
CA HIS A 51 2.70 2.93 -8.18
C HIS A 51 3.28 1.69 -8.89
N SER A 52 2.44 0.96 -9.62
CA SER A 52 2.86 -0.22 -10.40
C SER A 52 2.93 0.07 -11.92
N VAL A 53 3.48 -0.89 -12.67
CA VAL A 53 3.60 -0.90 -14.15
C VAL A 53 4.59 0.14 -14.72
N LYS A 54 4.26 1.43 -14.77
CA LYS A 54 5.07 2.46 -15.44
C LYS A 54 5.99 3.25 -14.49
N GLU A 55 5.52 3.54 -13.28
CA GLU A 55 6.24 4.32 -12.28
C GLU A 55 6.47 3.47 -11.04
N LYS A 56 7.31 2.45 -11.16
CA LYS A 56 7.51 1.43 -10.12
C LYS A 56 8.20 2.00 -8.88
N ALA A 57 7.45 2.70 -8.04
CA ALA A 57 7.97 3.40 -6.88
C ALA A 57 6.92 3.55 -5.78
N ILE A 58 7.39 3.61 -4.54
CA ILE A 58 6.61 4.09 -3.41
C ILE A 58 6.61 5.61 -3.49
N VAL A 59 5.44 6.23 -3.51
CA VAL A 59 5.28 7.69 -3.72
C VAL A 59 4.70 8.42 -2.51
N GLY A 60 4.09 7.68 -1.59
CA GLY A 60 3.43 8.25 -0.43
C GLY A 60 3.07 7.20 0.61
N ILE A 61 2.47 7.68 1.69
CA ILE A 61 1.99 6.91 2.83
C ILE A 61 0.52 7.24 3.01
N ALA A 62 -0.31 6.21 3.01
CA ALA A 62 -1.71 6.31 3.38
C ALA A 62 -1.91 5.81 4.82
N GLU A 63 -2.94 6.31 5.49
CA GLU A 63 -3.39 5.86 6.82
C GLU A 63 -4.73 5.17 6.70
N CYS A 64 -4.87 3.98 7.28
CA CYS A 64 -6.14 3.29 7.39
C CYS A 64 -7.04 4.06 8.37
N VAL A 65 -8.14 4.60 7.87
CA VAL A 65 -9.09 5.40 8.67
C VAL A 65 -10.40 4.67 8.95
N LYS A 66 -10.61 3.50 8.33
CA LYS A 66 -11.74 2.61 8.59
C LYS A 66 -11.35 1.15 8.40
N GLU A 67 -11.65 0.32 9.40
CA GLU A 67 -11.48 -1.13 9.32
C GLU A 67 -12.39 -1.75 8.25
N TYR A 68 -12.14 -3.03 7.95
CA TYR A 68 -12.75 -3.68 6.81
C TYR A 68 -14.28 -3.70 6.86
N TYR A 69 -14.90 -3.58 5.69
CA TYR A 69 -16.33 -3.79 5.47
C TYR A 69 -16.55 -4.40 4.07
N PRO A 70 -17.75 -4.96 3.76
CA PRO A 70 -18.02 -5.55 2.46
C PRO A 70 -17.72 -4.58 1.30
N ASP A 71 -17.10 -5.09 0.24
CA ASP A 71 -16.75 -4.28 -0.93
C ASP A 71 -18.03 -3.81 -1.67
N PRO A 72 -18.31 -2.49 -1.72
CA PRO A 72 -19.53 -1.97 -2.32
C PRO A 72 -19.57 -2.11 -3.85
N THR A 73 -18.46 -2.52 -4.49
CA THR A 73 -18.36 -2.71 -5.95
C THR A 73 -18.82 -4.10 -6.41
N THR A 74 -19.23 -4.98 -5.49
CA THR A 74 -19.63 -6.35 -5.80
C THR A 74 -20.68 -6.89 -4.84
N ASP A 75 -21.59 -7.75 -5.33
CA ASP A 75 -22.56 -8.48 -4.49
C ASP A 75 -21.95 -9.70 -3.78
N ASP A 76 -20.67 -10.01 -4.03
CA ASP A 76 -19.95 -11.12 -3.43
C ASP A 76 -19.35 -10.74 -2.07
N ASP A 77 -20.00 -11.19 -1.00
CA ASP A 77 -19.67 -10.91 0.42
C ASP A 77 -18.28 -11.38 0.86
N ARG A 78 -17.60 -12.18 0.02
CA ARG A 78 -16.23 -12.65 0.29
C ARG A 78 -15.23 -11.52 0.19
N TRP A 79 -15.52 -10.44 -0.53
CA TRP A 79 -14.61 -9.32 -0.76
C TRP A 79 -14.90 -8.17 0.20
N VAL A 80 -13.81 -7.53 0.64
CA VAL A 80 -13.87 -6.43 1.59
C VAL A 80 -13.00 -5.29 1.09
N VAL A 81 -13.26 -4.10 1.62
CA VAL A 81 -12.44 -2.90 1.46
C VAL A 81 -12.15 -2.33 2.84
N VAL A 82 -11.11 -1.50 2.92
CA VAL A 82 -10.81 -0.58 4.04
C VAL A 82 -10.81 0.84 3.47
N ASP A 83 -10.93 1.86 4.33
CA ASP A 83 -10.76 3.24 3.86
C ASP A 83 -9.36 3.76 4.18
N PHE A 84 -8.74 4.40 3.21
CA PHE A 84 -7.46 5.08 3.35
C PHE A 84 -7.62 6.59 3.19
N SER A 85 -6.85 7.35 3.95
CA SER A 85 -6.62 8.79 3.74
C SER A 85 -5.14 9.03 3.42
N PRO A 86 -4.80 10.07 2.63
CA PRO A 86 -3.42 10.43 2.37
C PRO A 86 -2.80 10.95 3.68
N LYS A 87 -1.67 10.36 4.10
CA LYS A 87 -0.96 10.79 5.32
C LYS A 87 0.22 11.69 5.00
N GLN A 88 1.08 11.24 4.08
CA GLN A 88 2.33 11.92 3.75
C GLN A 88 2.75 11.57 2.32
N LYS A 89 3.07 12.59 1.52
CA LYS A 89 3.80 12.39 0.26
C LYS A 89 5.28 12.21 0.57
N LEU A 90 5.94 11.25 -0.06
CA LEU A 90 7.39 11.10 0.11
C LEU A 90 8.11 12.26 -0.59
N GLU A 91 9.17 12.78 0.04
CA GLU A 91 9.99 13.84 -0.55
C GLU A 91 10.65 13.34 -1.85
N LYS A 92 11.18 12.11 -1.78
CA LYS A 92 11.72 11.37 -2.91
C LYS A 92 10.98 10.04 -3.05
N PRO A 93 10.41 9.73 -4.24
CA PRO A 93 9.88 8.41 -4.51
C PRO A 93 10.97 7.33 -4.37
N VAL A 94 10.65 6.23 -3.70
CA VAL A 94 11.58 5.10 -3.52
C VAL A 94 11.28 4.05 -4.58
N THR A 95 12.15 3.92 -5.57
CA THR A 95 11.90 3.05 -6.74
C THR A 95 12.08 1.57 -6.40
N LEU A 96 11.50 0.68 -7.21
CA LEU A 96 11.76 -0.76 -7.13
C LEU A 96 13.26 -1.08 -7.26
N GLU A 97 14.01 -0.27 -8.02
CA GLU A 97 15.46 -0.41 -8.15
C GLU A 97 16.16 -0.06 -6.83
N ASP A 98 15.80 1.06 -6.20
CA ASP A 98 16.33 1.46 -4.89
C ASP A 98 16.07 0.40 -3.81
N ILE A 99 14.88 -0.23 -3.84
CA ILE A 99 14.49 -1.31 -2.93
C ILE A 99 15.35 -2.54 -3.18
N LYS A 100 15.54 -2.94 -4.44
CA LYS A 100 16.34 -4.10 -4.81
C LYS A 100 17.84 -3.92 -4.55
N ALA A 101 18.33 -2.69 -4.57
CA ALA A 101 19.73 -2.37 -4.32
C ALA A 101 20.11 -2.40 -2.83
N ASP A 102 19.13 -2.47 -1.91
CA ASP A 102 19.39 -2.49 -0.47
C ASP A 102 19.28 -3.91 0.10
N ASP A 103 20.40 -4.44 0.58
CA ASP A 103 20.47 -5.78 1.15
C ASP A 103 19.54 -5.97 2.36
N ARG A 104 19.20 -4.88 3.07
CA ARG A 104 18.30 -4.92 4.24
C ARG A 104 16.84 -5.17 3.86
N LEU A 105 16.47 -5.01 2.59
CA LEU A 105 15.10 -5.12 2.08
C LEU A 105 14.84 -6.41 1.28
N GLN A 106 15.84 -7.28 1.14
CA GLN A 106 15.74 -8.45 0.25
C GLN A 106 14.68 -9.47 0.69
N ASP A 107 14.38 -9.51 2.00
CA ASP A 107 13.40 -10.42 2.58
C ASP A 107 11.96 -9.86 2.58
N MET A 108 11.74 -8.65 2.08
CA MET A 108 10.40 -8.07 2.00
C MET A 108 9.45 -8.94 1.17
N ASP A 109 8.22 -9.11 1.65
CA ASP A 109 7.12 -9.71 0.89
C ASP A 109 6.90 -8.99 -0.45
N PHE A 110 7.21 -7.70 -0.52
CA PHE A 110 7.18 -6.91 -1.74
C PHE A 110 8.00 -7.49 -2.89
N LEU A 111 9.23 -7.93 -2.60
CA LEU A 111 10.12 -8.51 -3.61
C LEU A 111 9.78 -9.97 -3.91
N ARG A 112 9.36 -10.72 -2.89
CA ARG A 112 9.10 -12.16 -2.99
C ARG A 112 7.72 -12.49 -3.59
N LEU A 113 6.70 -11.70 -3.28
CA LEU A 113 5.30 -11.93 -3.64
C LEU A 113 4.78 -10.88 -4.62
N SER A 114 5.41 -10.77 -5.79
CA SER A 114 5.16 -9.70 -6.76
C SER A 114 3.69 -9.51 -7.16
N ARG A 115 2.91 -10.61 -7.23
CA ARG A 115 1.47 -10.60 -7.59
C ARG A 115 0.53 -10.22 -6.45
N LEU A 116 1.02 -10.13 -5.21
CA LEU A 116 0.22 -9.76 -4.06
C LEU A 116 0.10 -8.24 -3.99
N SER A 117 -1.13 -7.70 -4.06
CA SER A 117 -1.39 -6.25 -4.17
C SER A 117 -1.46 -5.53 -2.84
N VAL A 118 -1.78 -6.25 -1.75
CA VAL A 118 -1.77 -5.74 -0.38
C VAL A 118 -0.87 -6.65 0.45
N GLN A 119 0.19 -6.10 1.02
CA GLN A 119 1.28 -6.86 1.62
C GLN A 119 1.60 -6.32 3.01
N SER A 120 1.99 -7.21 3.94
CA SER A 120 2.59 -6.81 5.21
C SER A 120 3.98 -6.23 4.99
N VAL A 121 4.33 -5.24 5.80
CA VAL A 121 5.67 -4.64 5.86
C VAL A 121 6.10 -4.68 7.32
N LYS A 122 7.33 -5.13 7.58
CA LYS A 122 7.89 -5.10 8.94
C LYS A 122 8.24 -3.67 9.32
N LYS A 123 8.27 -3.39 10.62
CA LYS A 123 8.62 -2.07 11.15
C LYS A 123 10.00 -1.61 10.63
N GLU A 124 10.98 -2.51 10.64
CA GLU A 124 12.35 -2.24 10.22
C GLU A 124 12.40 -1.91 8.71
N GLU A 125 11.66 -2.65 7.89
CA GLU A 125 11.54 -2.42 6.45
C GLU A 125 10.89 -1.06 6.16
N PHE A 126 9.85 -0.71 6.93
CA PHE A 126 9.18 0.59 6.82
C PHE A 126 10.13 1.75 7.12
N ASP A 127 10.93 1.63 8.18
CA ASP A 127 11.89 2.67 8.57
C ASP A 127 13.01 2.84 7.55
N ILE A 128 13.50 1.76 6.95
CA ILE A 128 14.51 1.82 5.89
C ILE A 128 13.97 2.53 4.64
N ILE A 129 12.73 2.24 4.24
CA ILE A 129 12.10 2.94 3.11
C ILE A 129 11.93 4.42 3.41
N LEU A 130 11.54 4.78 4.63
CA LEU A 130 11.45 6.18 5.05
C LEU A 130 12.81 6.88 5.00
N GLU A 131 13.87 6.25 5.51
CA GLU A 131 15.25 6.76 5.42
C GLU A 131 15.63 7.07 3.97
N LYS A 132 15.38 6.12 3.05
CA LYS A 132 15.65 6.29 1.61
C LYS A 132 14.84 7.42 0.97
N SER A 133 13.65 7.70 1.47
CA SER A 133 12.80 8.75 0.93
C SER A 133 13.27 10.17 1.29
N GLN A 134 14.22 10.29 2.23
CA GLN A 134 14.77 11.56 2.75
C GLN A 134 16.22 11.82 2.28
N SER A 135 16.84 10.84 1.60
CA SER A 135 18.23 10.90 1.11
C SER A 135 18.33 11.32 -0.36
#